data_AF-A0AA36FWZ3-F1
#
_entry.id   AF-A0AA36FWZ3-F1
#
_cell.length_a   1.000
_cell.length_b   1.000
_cell.length_c   1.000
_cell.angle_alpha   90.00
_cell.angle_beta   90.00
_cell.angle_gamma   90.00
#
_symmetry.space_group_name_H-M   'P 1'
#
loop_
_entity.id
_entity.type
_entity.pdbx_description
1 polymer ?
#
loop_
_entity_poly.entity_id
_entity_poly.type
_entity_poly.pdbx_seq_one_letter_code
_entity_poly.pdbx_strand_id
1 'polypeptide(L)'
;MVTGYTPDQEIQVKKYDGYWDGAADVDTITFKYIKDDSTRALALQSGEIDVASNVGRSSLALFQDQSQYTIDEIPSLRTQFVWFNPTYPFLNPRPKVRRAISYGIDREMYANTLVGGQAAKGPFTSALPFGYDQVKGYGYEPETAKKLLDEAGYKDADGDDIREKDGRKLTLQLILNSAYESDSIVAAAMQSQLKEIGVNLEMTSYEVPNWSSKSGGYAMSASGQLNMQGLPETPSIFSTFISKREQSGTSQLHSEFDVEKRYELAAEAQQIILDDAAYMFITYTPINIVSKSAVQGATMYPIDFYLLDRNIQYIEAIRTHVKLSKKAAYAMAVDMLSQMGLDDPERMMSMYPVQLSGGMKQRTAIAMAVTMEPELLLADEPTSALDVTTQVEVIKRLTNLRASQGTGMIIVTHNIAVAAHMADYIGVMQNGSLVEGQGAHSALQSINLKLYPGGVSGIVGERKWQSTLAKYVTHLEKATSGQIIYRQQDITPTDQRMQGEKEIHRLLELVGLPAAIADKYPHEISGGEQQRVVSARAIGVQPDVIIFDEATSALDVSIQQQILHLLVRVRKEMGISYIFISHDLAVVQQVRRVALRLCTRERSLKCWKVRS
;
A
#
# COMPACT_ATOMS: atom_id res chain seq x y z
N MET A 1 11.15 -25.65 27.78
CA MET A 1 10.91 -25.66 29.25
C MET A 1 12.14 -25.12 29.96
N VAL A 2 11.98 -24.24 30.94
CA VAL A 2 13.10 -23.74 31.75
C VAL A 2 13.62 -24.86 32.66
N THR A 3 14.93 -25.10 32.64
CA THR A 3 15.62 -26.11 33.46
C THR A 3 16.61 -25.53 34.44
N GLY A 4 17.05 -24.30 34.22
CA GLY A 4 17.96 -23.56 35.08
C GLY A 4 17.78 -22.06 34.91
N TYR A 5 17.99 -21.31 35.97
CA TYR A 5 17.94 -19.85 35.95
C TYR A 5 18.90 -19.29 36.99
N THR A 6 19.82 -18.46 36.52
CA THR A 6 20.74 -17.68 37.34
C THR A 6 20.48 -16.20 37.05
N PRO A 7 19.95 -15.43 38.03
CA PRO A 7 19.64 -14.02 37.85
C PRO A 7 20.82 -13.22 37.28
N ASP A 8 20.51 -12.32 36.34
CA ASP A 8 21.48 -11.45 35.64
C ASP A 8 22.64 -12.17 34.93
N GLN A 9 22.53 -13.49 34.74
CA GLN A 9 23.56 -14.30 34.09
C GLN A 9 23.00 -15.16 32.98
N GLU A 10 22.10 -16.11 33.29
CA GLU A 10 21.62 -17.03 32.28
C GLU A 10 20.28 -17.71 32.59
N ILE A 11 19.60 -18.13 31.52
CA ILE A 11 18.44 -19.03 31.56
C ILE A 11 18.78 -20.25 30.70
N GLN A 12 18.63 -21.45 31.26
CA GLN A 12 18.77 -22.70 30.54
C GLN A 12 17.38 -23.24 30.22
N VAL A 13 17.16 -23.63 28.98
CA VAL A 13 15.93 -24.27 28.53
C VAL A 13 16.22 -25.57 27.81
N LYS A 14 15.31 -26.54 27.94
CA LYS A 14 15.28 -27.77 27.14
C LYS A 14 14.04 -27.85 26.27
N LYS A 15 14.11 -28.63 25.19
CA LYS A 15 12.96 -28.92 24.33
C LYS A 15 11.78 -29.48 25.13
N TYR A 16 10.58 -29.19 24.64
CA TYR A 16 9.34 -29.76 25.18
C TYR A 16 8.72 -30.64 24.11
N ASP A 17 8.78 -31.97 24.29
CA ASP A 17 8.29 -32.91 23.29
C ASP A 17 6.78 -32.86 23.10
N GLY A 18 6.05 -32.42 24.13
CA GLY A 18 4.59 -32.20 24.10
C GLY A 18 4.16 -30.82 23.62
N TYR A 19 5.05 -30.02 23.03
CA TYR A 19 4.65 -28.74 22.46
C TYR A 19 3.59 -28.98 21.38
N TRP A 20 2.48 -28.23 21.44
CA TRP A 20 1.28 -28.49 20.63
C TRP A 20 1.56 -28.38 19.12
N ASP A 21 2.54 -27.57 18.76
CA ASP A 21 3.04 -27.41 17.39
C ASP A 21 4.26 -28.31 17.09
N GLY A 22 4.52 -29.29 17.94
CA GLY A 22 5.60 -30.28 17.86
C GLY A 22 6.95 -29.83 18.45
N ALA A 23 7.79 -30.82 18.78
CA ALA A 23 9.08 -30.60 19.44
C ALA A 23 10.09 -29.80 18.60
N ALA A 24 10.89 -28.93 19.22
CA ALA A 24 12.01 -28.27 18.57
C ALA A 24 13.12 -29.27 18.19
N ASP A 25 13.85 -28.99 17.10
CA ASP A 25 15.00 -29.81 16.65
C ASP A 25 16.24 -29.61 17.56
N VAL A 26 16.27 -28.54 18.36
CA VAL A 26 17.34 -28.24 19.33
C VAL A 26 16.97 -28.77 20.71
N ASP A 27 17.84 -29.60 21.30
CA ASP A 27 17.59 -30.22 22.61
C ASP A 27 17.65 -29.23 23.78
N THR A 28 18.64 -28.34 23.78
CA THR A 28 18.89 -27.38 24.87
C THR A 28 19.42 -26.06 24.34
N ILE A 29 19.03 -24.96 25.00
CA ILE A 29 19.53 -23.61 24.71
C ILE A 29 19.88 -22.94 26.05
N THR A 30 21.01 -22.23 26.08
CA THR A 30 21.39 -21.36 27.20
C THR A 30 21.37 -19.92 26.73
N PHE A 31 20.45 -19.12 27.29
CA PHE A 31 20.40 -17.69 27.08
C PHE A 31 21.32 -17.02 28.09
N LYS A 32 22.40 -16.38 27.62
CA LYS A 32 23.28 -15.57 28.46
C LYS A 32 22.89 -14.10 28.40
N TYR A 33 22.82 -13.45 29.56
CA TYR A 33 22.58 -12.01 29.65
C TYR A 33 23.90 -11.25 29.62
N ILE A 34 24.21 -10.66 28.45
CA ILE A 34 25.39 -9.82 28.24
C ILE A 34 24.90 -8.42 27.87
N LYS A 35 24.95 -7.51 28.85
CA LYS A 35 24.37 -6.16 28.72
C LYS A 35 25.11 -5.30 27.68
N ASP A 36 26.43 -5.32 27.72
CA ASP A 36 27.28 -4.49 26.86
C ASP A 36 27.41 -5.09 25.45
N ASP A 37 27.27 -4.25 24.43
CA ASP A 37 27.28 -4.67 23.03
C ASP A 37 28.65 -5.17 22.56
N SER A 38 29.71 -4.43 22.89
CA SER A 38 31.08 -4.82 22.55
C SER A 38 31.46 -6.16 23.20
N THR A 39 31.04 -6.36 24.45
CA THR A 39 31.24 -7.62 25.19
C THR A 39 30.50 -8.77 24.53
N ARG A 40 29.28 -8.54 24.04
CA ARG A 40 28.49 -9.56 23.33
C ARG A 40 29.12 -9.92 21.98
N ALA A 41 29.62 -8.95 21.23
CA ALA A 41 30.38 -9.21 20.00
C ALA A 41 31.64 -10.03 20.28
N LEU A 42 32.41 -9.69 21.32
CA LEU A 42 33.60 -10.45 21.72
C LEU A 42 33.27 -11.89 22.15
N ALA A 43 32.19 -12.09 22.90
CA ALA A 43 31.72 -13.41 23.29
C ALA A 43 31.35 -14.29 22.08
N LEU A 44 30.77 -13.69 21.02
CA LEU A 44 30.49 -14.41 19.79
C LEU A 44 31.78 -14.76 19.04
N GLN A 45 32.70 -13.81 18.92
CA GLN A 45 33.98 -13.98 18.22
C GLN A 45 34.90 -15.00 18.90
N SER A 46 34.93 -15.02 20.24
CA SER A 46 35.69 -16.00 21.02
C SER A 46 35.07 -17.40 21.00
N GLY A 47 33.81 -17.48 20.55
CA GLY A 47 33.02 -18.70 20.50
C GLY A 47 32.34 -19.07 21.81
N GLU A 48 32.34 -18.20 22.81
CA GLU A 48 31.62 -18.37 24.08
C GLU A 48 30.10 -18.46 23.90
N ILE A 49 29.58 -17.77 22.89
CA ILE A 49 28.20 -17.87 22.40
C ILE A 49 28.19 -18.21 20.91
N ASP A 50 27.09 -18.80 20.44
CA ASP A 50 26.92 -19.18 19.04
C ASP A 50 26.05 -18.20 18.25
N VAL A 51 25.24 -17.41 18.97
CA VAL A 51 24.27 -16.46 18.42
C VAL A 51 24.22 -15.22 19.31
N ALA A 52 24.21 -14.03 18.70
CA ALA A 52 24.06 -12.75 19.37
C ALA A 52 22.97 -11.92 18.68
N SER A 53 22.00 -11.41 19.46
CA SER A 53 21.00 -10.44 18.99
C SER A 53 21.45 -9.00 19.28
N ASN A 54 21.00 -8.04 18.47
CA ASN A 54 21.26 -6.60 18.63
C ASN A 54 22.76 -6.27 18.68
N VAL A 55 23.56 -6.86 17.78
CA VAL A 55 24.97 -6.50 17.64
C VAL A 55 25.05 -5.08 17.05
N GLY A 56 25.79 -4.20 17.69
CA GLY A 56 25.92 -2.81 17.29
C GLY A 56 26.58 -2.68 15.91
N ARG A 57 26.20 -1.62 15.20
CA ARG A 57 26.62 -1.39 13.82
C ARG A 57 28.14 -1.38 13.64
N SER A 58 28.87 -0.81 14.59
CA SER A 58 30.34 -0.77 14.59
C SER A 58 30.96 -2.18 14.69
N SER A 59 30.33 -3.08 15.46
CA SER A 59 30.76 -4.46 15.64
C SER A 59 30.33 -5.40 14.52
N LEU A 60 29.28 -5.09 13.75
CA LEU A 60 28.86 -5.90 12.59
C LEU A 60 29.97 -6.07 11.54
N ALA A 61 30.90 -5.12 11.44
CA ALA A 61 32.05 -5.23 10.54
C ALA A 61 32.97 -6.42 10.88
N LEU A 62 32.96 -6.90 12.13
CA LEU A 62 33.76 -8.05 12.57
C LEU A 62 33.24 -9.39 12.03
N PHE A 63 31.99 -9.44 11.56
CA PHE A 63 31.29 -10.68 11.20
C PHE A 63 30.93 -10.76 9.71
N GLN A 64 31.63 -10.01 8.85
CA GLN A 64 31.36 -9.96 7.41
C GLN A 64 31.82 -11.21 6.65
N ASP A 65 32.68 -12.05 7.24
CA ASP A 65 33.09 -13.32 6.66
C ASP A 65 31.94 -14.33 6.71
N GLN A 66 31.21 -14.42 5.60
CA GLN A 66 30.05 -15.30 5.45
C GLN A 66 30.38 -16.79 5.57
N SER A 67 31.65 -17.18 5.43
CA SER A 67 32.07 -18.56 5.65
C SER A 67 32.04 -18.96 7.13
N GLN A 68 32.11 -17.98 8.04
CA GLN A 68 32.14 -18.18 9.49
C GLN A 68 30.88 -17.69 10.20
N TYR A 69 30.24 -16.63 9.69
CA TYR A 69 29.08 -16.02 10.31
C TYR A 69 27.94 -15.78 9.34
N THR A 70 26.72 -15.75 9.85
CA THR A 70 25.52 -15.28 9.16
C THR A 70 24.99 -14.06 9.90
N ILE A 71 24.70 -13.00 9.15
CA ILE A 71 24.06 -11.79 9.67
C ILE A 71 22.67 -11.74 9.05
N ASP A 72 21.64 -11.78 9.88
CA ASP A 72 20.27 -11.52 9.48
C ASP A 72 19.80 -10.22 10.13
N GLU A 73 19.64 -9.19 9.29
CA GLU A 73 19.27 -7.84 9.68
C GLU A 73 17.98 -7.45 8.98
N ILE A 74 17.02 -6.94 9.74
CA ILE A 74 15.72 -6.53 9.23
C ILE A 74 15.33 -5.15 9.77
N PRO A 75 14.50 -4.40 9.04
CA PRO A 75 13.86 -3.19 9.56
C PRO A 75 13.01 -3.56 10.78
N SER A 76 13.28 -2.94 11.93
CA SER A 76 12.44 -3.11 13.12
C SER A 76 11.15 -2.30 13.00
N LEU A 77 10.13 -2.69 13.76
CA LEU A 77 8.99 -1.81 14.07
C LEU A 77 9.37 -0.65 15.02
N ARG A 78 10.58 -0.70 15.59
CA ARG A 78 11.13 0.30 16.51
C ARG A 78 11.49 1.59 15.80
N THR A 79 10.82 2.66 16.20
CA THR A 79 11.18 4.03 15.79
C THR A 79 11.91 4.73 16.94
N GLN A 80 13.14 5.18 16.72
CA GLN A 80 13.84 6.08 17.62
C GLN A 80 13.21 7.48 17.53
N PHE A 81 12.90 8.10 18.67
CA PHE A 81 12.31 9.44 18.69
C PHE A 81 12.81 10.28 19.86
N VAL A 82 12.70 11.60 19.69
CA VAL A 82 12.92 12.61 20.73
C VAL A 82 11.58 13.18 21.16
N TRP A 83 11.34 13.18 22.46
CA TRP A 83 10.16 13.75 23.09
C TRP A 83 10.33 15.25 23.28
N PHE A 84 9.33 16.05 22.92
CA PHE A 84 9.28 17.46 23.28
C PHE A 84 8.54 17.63 24.61
N ASN A 85 9.03 18.51 25.48
CA ASN A 85 8.31 18.84 26.71
C ASN A 85 7.26 19.93 26.43
N PRO A 86 5.94 19.63 26.51
CA PRO A 86 4.88 20.60 26.25
C PRO A 86 4.82 21.73 27.27
N THR A 87 5.46 21.58 28.43
CA THR A 87 5.49 22.62 29.47
C THR A 87 6.68 23.56 29.34
N TYR A 88 7.62 23.27 28.42
CA TYR A 88 8.81 24.10 28.25
C TYR A 88 8.47 25.41 27.52
N PRO A 89 8.94 26.58 28.00
CA PRO A 89 8.48 27.89 27.51
C PRO A 89 8.60 28.13 26.00
N PHE A 90 9.63 27.57 25.34
CA PHE A 90 9.84 27.75 23.90
C PHE A 90 9.06 26.75 23.04
N LEU A 91 8.47 25.72 23.66
CA LEU A 91 7.82 24.62 22.95
C LEU A 91 6.28 24.69 23.00
N ASN A 92 5.65 25.69 23.66
CA ASN A 92 4.19 25.85 23.79
C ASN A 92 3.81 27.35 23.75
N PRO A 93 2.96 27.86 22.80
CA PRO A 93 1.61 27.37 22.47
C PRO A 93 1.29 27.17 20.98
N ARG A 94 2.30 27.12 20.09
CA ARG A 94 2.10 26.81 18.65
C ARG A 94 3.23 25.91 18.14
N PRO A 95 2.97 24.97 17.23
CA PRO A 95 3.95 23.96 16.83
C PRO A 95 5.14 24.52 16.03
N LYS A 96 5.21 25.84 15.77
CA LYS A 96 6.24 26.44 14.90
C LYS A 96 7.68 26.13 15.32
N VAL A 97 8.01 26.26 16.61
CA VAL A 97 9.37 25.97 17.10
C VAL A 97 9.67 24.47 17.00
N ARG A 98 8.73 23.59 17.36
CA ARG A 98 8.88 22.12 17.23
C ARG A 98 9.03 21.68 15.77
N ARG A 99 8.25 22.27 14.87
CA ARG A 99 8.35 22.07 13.42
C ARG A 99 9.69 22.55 12.89
N ALA A 100 10.16 23.73 13.31
CA ALA A 100 11.47 24.25 12.92
C ALA A 100 12.60 23.31 13.34
N ILE A 101 12.59 22.85 14.60
CA ILE A 101 13.53 21.83 15.08
C ILE A 101 13.44 20.57 14.22
N SER A 102 12.23 20.12 13.87
CA SER A 102 12.04 18.92 13.05
C SER A 102 12.56 19.06 11.61
N TYR A 103 12.40 20.23 10.96
CA TYR A 103 12.96 20.52 9.63
C TYR A 103 14.48 20.76 9.65
N GLY A 104 15.03 21.16 10.80
CA GLY A 104 16.46 21.46 10.95
C GLY A 104 17.36 20.23 11.09
N ILE A 105 16.83 19.01 10.98
CA ILE A 105 17.56 17.77 11.25
C ILE A 105 17.61 16.87 10.03
N ASP A 106 18.83 16.44 9.66
CA ASP A 106 19.08 15.52 8.55
C ASP A 106 19.02 14.06 9.00
N ARG A 107 17.80 13.51 9.00
CA ARG A 107 17.55 12.12 9.37
C ARG A 107 18.16 11.11 8.41
N GLU A 108 18.27 11.47 7.13
CA GLU A 108 18.90 10.61 6.12
C GLU A 108 20.38 10.45 6.44
N MET A 109 21.08 11.54 6.77
CA MET A 109 22.47 11.46 7.23
C MET A 109 22.59 10.64 8.52
N TYR A 110 21.69 10.82 9.49
CA TYR A 110 21.75 10.06 10.75
C TYR A 110 21.59 8.56 10.52
N ALA A 111 20.60 8.16 9.71
CA ALA A 111 20.39 6.76 9.35
C ALA A 111 21.58 6.20 8.56
N ASN A 112 21.99 6.88 7.49
CA ASN A 112 23.00 6.36 6.57
C ASN A 112 24.40 6.31 7.19
N THR A 113 24.77 7.32 7.98
CA THR A 113 26.16 7.53 8.42
C THR A 113 26.37 7.22 9.89
N LEU A 114 25.40 7.46 10.77
CA LEU A 114 25.61 7.39 12.22
C LEU A 114 25.12 6.09 12.85
N VAL A 115 23.82 5.79 12.73
CA VAL A 115 23.19 4.73 13.53
C VAL A 115 22.66 3.53 12.73
N GLY A 116 22.46 3.68 11.42
CA GLY A 116 21.94 2.62 10.56
C GLY A 116 20.42 2.70 10.40
N GLY A 117 19.89 1.82 9.57
CA GLY A 117 18.45 1.73 9.30
C GLY A 117 17.97 2.76 8.28
N GLN A 118 16.77 3.27 8.51
CA GLN A 118 16.08 4.17 7.59
C GLN A 118 15.66 5.46 8.30
N ALA A 119 15.72 6.60 7.60
CA ALA A 119 15.21 7.87 8.12
C ALA A 119 13.72 7.77 8.47
N ALA A 120 13.36 8.15 9.70
CA ALA A 120 11.97 8.09 10.13
C ALA A 120 11.17 9.28 9.60
N LYS A 121 10.06 8.99 8.91
CA LYS A 121 9.10 10.00 8.43
C LYS A 121 7.90 10.17 9.37
N GLY A 122 7.71 9.22 10.27
CA GLY A 122 6.62 9.16 11.24
C GLY A 122 6.88 8.10 12.30
N PRO A 123 5.92 7.86 13.20
CA PRO A 123 6.08 6.91 14.30
C PRO A 123 6.14 5.45 13.84
N PHE A 124 5.63 5.11 12.65
CA PHE A 124 5.53 3.73 12.17
C PHE A 124 6.20 3.56 10.80
N THR A 125 6.81 2.39 10.59
CA THR A 125 7.50 2.02 9.34
C THR A 125 6.49 1.61 8.26
N SER A 126 6.89 1.60 6.99
CA SER A 126 6.07 1.11 5.86
C SER A 126 5.82 -0.41 5.90
N ALA A 127 6.45 -1.15 6.82
CA ALA A 127 6.14 -2.56 7.04
C ALA A 127 4.73 -2.76 7.63
N LEU A 128 4.11 -1.71 8.19
CA LEU A 128 2.76 -1.73 8.71
C LEU A 128 1.76 -1.22 7.65
N PRO A 129 0.53 -1.79 7.55
CA PRO A 129 -0.49 -1.34 6.60
C PRO A 129 -0.87 0.15 6.73
N PHE A 130 -0.70 0.70 7.93
CA PHE A 130 -0.91 2.10 8.28
C PHE A 130 0.42 2.85 8.45
N GLY A 131 1.51 2.36 7.86
CA GLY A 131 2.85 2.93 8.00
C GLY A 131 3.03 4.32 7.40
N TYR A 132 4.27 4.82 7.41
CA TYR A 132 4.56 6.20 6.99
C TYR A 132 4.21 6.54 5.54
N ASP A 133 3.96 5.57 4.66
CA ASP A 133 3.55 5.83 3.27
C ASP A 133 2.20 6.58 3.20
N GLN A 134 1.43 6.55 4.28
CA GLN A 134 0.13 7.20 4.41
C GLN A 134 0.21 8.61 5.03
N VAL A 135 1.41 9.10 5.40
CA VAL A 135 1.57 10.38 6.11
C VAL A 135 2.66 11.26 5.51
N LYS A 136 2.57 12.57 5.78
CA LYS A 136 3.58 13.57 5.38
C LYS A 136 4.46 13.92 6.57
N GLY A 137 5.68 13.37 6.55
CA GLY A 137 6.73 13.64 7.54
C GLY A 137 7.53 14.93 7.28
N TYR A 138 8.60 15.10 8.06
CA TYR A 138 9.53 16.23 7.97
C TYR A 138 10.78 15.85 7.17
N GLY A 139 11.08 16.61 6.11
CA GLY A 139 12.36 16.56 5.39
C GLY A 139 13.42 17.46 6.03
N TYR A 140 14.68 17.33 5.58
CA TYR A 140 15.74 18.25 5.97
C TYR A 140 15.65 19.54 5.14
N GLU A 141 15.16 20.61 5.77
CA GLU A 141 14.91 21.91 5.14
C GLU A 141 15.30 23.06 6.09
N PRO A 142 16.60 23.34 6.25
CA PRO A 142 17.09 24.32 7.23
C PRO A 142 16.56 25.74 6.98
N GLU A 143 16.31 26.13 5.73
CA GLU A 143 15.73 27.43 5.39
C GLU A 143 14.24 27.52 5.79
N THR A 144 13.48 26.43 5.62
CA THR A 144 12.10 26.32 6.14
C THR A 144 12.10 26.43 7.67
N ALA A 145 13.06 25.79 8.34
CA ALA A 145 13.23 25.89 9.79
C ALA A 145 13.51 27.33 10.25
N LYS A 146 14.47 28.02 9.63
CA LYS A 146 14.80 29.43 9.93
C LYS A 146 13.59 30.34 9.76
N LYS A 147 12.85 30.20 8.66
CA LYS A 147 11.62 30.95 8.41
C LYS A 147 10.56 30.72 9.49
N LEU A 148 10.36 29.48 9.92
CA LEU A 148 9.42 29.16 11.00
C LEU A 148 9.81 29.81 12.34
N LEU A 149 11.11 29.92 12.62
CA LEU A 149 11.64 30.62 13.81
C LEU A 149 11.45 32.14 13.69
N ASP A 150 11.72 32.73 12.52
CA ASP A 150 11.47 34.15 12.24
C ASP A 150 9.99 34.50 12.46
N GLU A 151 9.09 33.69 11.91
CA GLU A 151 7.64 33.85 12.08
C GLU A 151 7.15 33.60 13.51
N ALA A 152 7.93 32.88 14.33
CA ALA A 152 7.68 32.71 15.76
C ALA A 152 8.25 33.87 16.61
N GLY A 153 9.00 34.78 15.97
CA GLY A 153 9.59 35.97 16.59
C GLY A 153 10.98 35.72 17.19
N TYR A 154 11.67 34.65 16.80
CA TYR A 154 13.03 34.35 17.23
C TYR A 154 14.02 34.83 16.19
N LYS A 155 14.90 35.75 16.58
CA LYS A 155 15.91 36.35 15.69
C LYS A 155 17.26 36.38 16.39
N ASP A 156 18.32 36.28 15.60
CA ASP A 156 19.65 36.63 16.10
C ASP A 156 19.73 38.16 16.20
N ALA A 157 19.90 38.68 17.42
CA ALA A 157 19.89 40.10 17.72
C ALA A 157 21.26 40.64 18.14
N ASP A 158 22.14 39.79 18.67
CA ASP A 158 23.48 40.13 19.16
C ASP A 158 24.61 39.59 18.25
N GLY A 159 24.28 38.86 17.18
CA GLY A 159 25.21 38.37 16.17
C GLY A 159 26.03 37.18 16.64
N ASP A 160 25.54 36.42 17.61
CA ASP A 160 26.21 35.23 18.17
C ASP A 160 25.76 33.91 17.52
N ASP A 161 25.01 34.01 16.41
CA ASP A 161 24.37 32.93 15.67
C ASP A 161 23.27 32.19 16.46
N ILE A 162 22.89 32.63 17.66
CA ILE A 162 21.81 32.05 18.46
C ILE A 162 20.60 32.97 18.46
N ARG A 163 19.44 32.43 18.08
CA ARG A 163 18.20 33.21 18.04
C ARG A 163 17.68 33.45 19.45
N GLU A 164 17.11 34.63 19.67
CA GLU A 164 16.50 35.02 20.92
C GLU A 164 15.12 35.65 20.71
N LYS A 165 14.35 35.67 21.80
CA LYS A 165 13.05 36.35 21.89
C LYS A 165 12.87 36.88 23.30
N ASP A 166 12.48 38.14 23.42
CA ASP A 166 12.28 38.83 24.71
C ASP A 166 13.52 38.75 25.63
N GLY A 167 14.73 38.86 25.04
CA GLY A 167 16.02 38.78 25.74
C GLY A 167 16.40 37.39 26.26
N ARG A 168 15.72 36.33 25.79
CA ARG A 168 16.00 34.94 26.14
C ARG A 168 16.49 34.18 24.91
N LYS A 169 17.71 33.66 24.97
CA LYS A 169 18.29 32.78 23.95
C LYS A 169 17.51 31.49 23.82
N LEU A 170 17.37 31.00 22.59
CA LEU A 170 16.69 29.74 22.26
C LEU A 170 17.60 28.55 22.58
N THR A 171 17.76 28.30 23.88
CA THR A 171 18.51 27.15 24.41
C THR A 171 17.55 26.04 24.81
N LEU A 172 17.82 24.81 24.36
CA LEU A 172 17.06 23.61 24.66
C LEU A 172 17.94 22.65 25.47
N GLN A 173 17.42 22.17 26.61
CA GLN A 173 18.07 21.09 27.36
C GLN A 173 17.54 19.73 26.88
N LEU A 174 18.44 18.89 26.36
CA LEU A 174 18.19 17.51 25.94
C LEU A 174 18.70 16.52 26.99
N ILE A 175 17.81 15.67 27.46
CA ILE A 175 18.17 14.54 28.33
C ILE A 175 18.45 13.30 27.48
N LEU A 176 19.56 12.62 27.77
CA LEU A 176 19.98 11.37 27.13
C LEU A 176 19.89 10.19 28.09
N ASN A 177 19.67 9.00 27.53
CA ASN A 177 19.78 7.74 28.25
C ASN A 177 21.14 7.09 27.97
N SER A 178 21.99 6.96 28.99
CA SER A 178 23.34 6.39 28.81
C SER A 178 23.34 4.89 28.50
N ALA A 179 22.19 4.21 28.57
CA ALA A 179 22.05 2.82 28.17
C ALA A 179 22.08 2.62 26.64
N TYR A 180 21.86 3.68 25.84
CA TYR A 180 21.84 3.60 24.38
C TYR A 180 22.95 4.46 23.77
N GLU A 181 23.98 3.81 23.22
CA GLU A 181 25.12 4.50 22.59
C GLU A 181 24.69 5.41 21.43
N SER A 182 23.71 4.96 20.63
CA SER A 182 23.16 5.71 19.50
C SER A 182 22.57 7.07 19.90
N ASP A 183 22.05 7.21 21.12
CA ASP A 183 21.46 8.47 21.59
C ASP A 183 22.53 9.56 21.70
N SER A 184 23.73 9.22 22.17
CA SER A 184 24.84 10.18 22.31
C SER A 184 25.40 10.61 20.96
N ILE A 185 25.52 9.67 20.01
CA ILE A 185 26.00 9.93 18.65
C ILE A 185 25.02 10.86 17.92
N VAL A 186 23.71 10.55 17.98
CA VAL A 186 22.66 11.37 17.36
C VAL A 186 22.59 12.75 18.00
N ALA A 187 22.70 12.86 19.32
CA ALA A 187 22.61 14.13 20.02
C ALA A 187 23.75 15.09 19.66
N ALA A 188 24.97 14.59 19.47
CA ALA A 188 26.10 15.40 19.02
C ALA A 188 25.88 15.97 17.60
N ALA A 189 25.38 15.16 16.66
CA ALA A 189 25.04 15.62 15.31
C ALA A 189 23.88 16.63 15.33
N MET A 190 22.88 16.38 16.18
CA MET A 190 21.74 17.27 16.41
C MET A 190 22.16 18.63 16.94
N GLN A 191 23.12 18.68 17.87
CA GLN A 191 23.64 19.94 18.38
C GLN A 191 24.23 20.81 17.27
N SER A 192 25.01 20.22 16.35
CA SER A 192 25.59 20.95 15.22
C SER A 192 24.53 21.51 14.28
N GLN A 193 23.55 20.69 13.89
CA GLN A 193 22.52 21.09 12.92
C GLN A 193 21.51 22.08 13.50
N LEU A 194 21.18 21.96 14.78
CA LEU A 194 20.34 22.94 15.46
C LEU A 194 21.04 24.30 15.58
N LYS A 195 22.36 24.32 15.76
CA LYS A 195 23.13 25.55 15.76
C LYS A 195 23.03 26.30 14.41
N GLU A 196 23.02 25.59 13.27
CA GLU A 196 22.90 26.20 11.93
C GLU A 196 21.58 26.95 11.71
N ILE A 197 20.52 26.57 12.45
CA ILE A 197 19.22 27.28 12.42
C ILE A 197 19.07 28.27 13.59
N GLY A 198 20.10 28.43 14.41
CA GLY A 198 20.18 29.36 15.54
C GLY A 198 19.49 28.86 16.81
N VAL A 199 19.55 27.55 17.06
CA VAL A 199 19.04 26.89 18.27
C VAL A 199 20.22 26.29 19.03
N ASN A 200 20.41 26.69 20.29
CA ASN A 200 21.43 26.11 21.14
C ASN A 200 20.91 24.83 21.82
N LEU A 201 21.72 23.78 21.87
CA LEU A 201 21.37 22.49 22.48
C LEU A 201 22.37 22.13 23.58
N GLU A 202 21.88 21.96 24.80
CA GLU A 202 22.65 21.49 25.94
C GLU A 202 22.23 20.07 26.32
N MET A 203 23.20 19.20 26.59
CA MET A 203 22.94 17.76 26.80
C MET A 203 23.22 17.35 28.25
N THR A 204 22.39 16.47 28.80
CA THR A 204 22.64 15.85 30.11
C THR A 204 22.29 14.37 30.06
N SER A 205 23.22 13.50 30.45
CA SER A 205 23.04 12.04 30.38
C SER A 205 22.69 11.45 31.75
N TYR A 206 21.78 10.46 31.77
CA TYR A 206 21.42 9.70 32.97
C TYR A 206 21.36 8.20 32.68
N GLU A 207 21.63 7.39 33.71
CA GLU A 207 21.62 5.92 33.61
C GLU A 207 20.23 5.32 33.41
N VAL A 208 19.22 5.87 34.10
CA VAL A 208 17.80 5.62 33.86
C VAL A 208 17.06 6.95 34.04
N PRO A 209 16.60 7.61 32.97
CA PRO A 209 15.87 8.86 33.11
C PRO A 209 14.56 8.64 33.87
N ASN A 210 14.47 9.02 35.15
CA ASN A 210 13.18 9.05 35.84
C ASN A 210 12.37 10.27 35.36
N TRP A 211 11.55 10.05 34.33
CA TRP A 211 10.77 11.07 33.63
C TRP A 211 9.79 11.82 34.54
N SER A 212 9.34 11.19 35.62
CA SER A 212 8.36 11.75 36.56
C SER A 212 8.98 12.70 37.60
N SER A 213 10.28 12.59 37.88
CA SER A 213 10.92 13.28 39.02
C SER A 213 11.74 14.52 38.64
N LYS A 214 11.75 14.94 37.36
CA LYS A 214 12.53 16.10 36.87
C LYS A 214 11.69 17.16 36.15
N SER A 215 10.40 17.23 36.52
CA SER A 215 9.42 18.14 35.94
C SER A 215 9.91 19.60 35.91
N GLY A 216 10.11 20.13 34.70
CA GLY A 216 10.27 21.56 34.41
C GLY A 216 11.62 22.01 33.83
N GLY A 217 12.69 21.22 33.96
CA GLY A 217 14.04 21.66 33.54
C GLY A 217 14.38 21.40 32.07
N TYR A 218 13.87 20.32 31.48
CA TYR A 218 14.29 19.86 30.16
C TYR A 218 13.31 20.27 29.04
N ALA A 219 13.87 20.54 27.87
CA ALA A 219 13.11 20.83 26.66
C ALA A 219 12.84 19.56 25.84
N MET A 220 13.81 18.66 25.78
CA MET A 220 13.76 17.44 24.98
C MET A 220 14.28 16.24 25.76
N SER A 221 13.82 15.04 25.39
CA SER A 221 14.32 13.78 25.94
C SER A 221 14.50 12.76 24.82
N ALA A 222 15.71 12.24 24.65
CA ALA A 222 15.97 11.04 23.88
C ALA A 222 15.50 9.86 24.73
N SER A 223 14.24 9.48 24.54
CA SER A 223 13.66 8.40 25.32
C SER A 223 12.54 7.72 24.56
N GLY A 224 12.90 6.64 23.89
CA GLY A 224 11.97 5.59 23.53
C GLY A 224 12.22 5.04 22.14
N GLN A 225 12.09 3.71 22.05
CA GLN A 225 11.75 3.05 20.81
C GLN A 225 10.24 2.85 20.80
N LEU A 226 9.59 3.31 19.74
CA LEU A 226 8.15 3.21 19.55
C LEU A 226 7.77 1.87 18.94
N ASN A 227 6.67 1.28 19.44
CA ASN A 227 5.95 0.15 18.87
C ASN A 227 6.72 -1.19 18.72
N MET A 228 6.63 -2.05 19.74
CA MET A 228 7.10 -3.44 19.66
C MET A 228 6.02 -4.44 19.19
N GLN A 229 4.78 -4.02 18.93
CA GLN A 229 3.64 -4.94 18.80
C GLN A 229 2.86 -4.81 17.48
N GLY A 230 3.18 -3.81 16.63
CA GLY A 230 2.48 -3.59 15.36
C GLY A 230 1.03 -3.13 15.51
N LEU A 231 0.61 -2.72 16.71
CA LEU A 231 -0.76 -2.28 16.98
C LEU A 231 -0.89 -0.76 16.88
N PRO A 232 -1.92 -0.27 16.15
CA PRO A 232 -2.12 1.17 15.97
C PRO A 232 -2.52 1.90 17.26
N GLU A 233 -2.96 1.16 18.28
CA GLU A 233 -3.49 1.70 19.53
C GLU A 233 -2.42 2.04 20.58
N THR A 234 -1.12 1.95 20.28
CA THR A 234 -0.08 2.07 21.32
C THR A 234 -0.25 3.39 22.13
N PRO A 235 -0.79 3.36 23.37
CA PRO A 235 -1.56 4.52 23.88
C PRO A 235 -0.72 5.70 24.38
N SER A 236 0.58 5.51 24.60
CA SER A 236 1.41 6.51 25.29
C SER A 236 1.82 7.69 24.42
N ILE A 237 1.91 7.53 23.09
CA ILE A 237 2.25 8.62 22.17
C ILE A 237 1.06 9.51 21.80
N PHE A 238 -0.15 8.95 21.82
CA PHE A 238 -1.35 9.71 21.51
C PHE A 238 -1.83 10.55 22.70
N SER A 239 -1.29 10.38 23.91
CA SER A 239 -1.84 11.03 25.10
C SER A 239 -1.21 12.40 25.44
N THR A 240 -0.01 12.72 24.93
CA THR A 240 0.79 13.82 25.52
C THR A 240 0.66 15.17 24.80
N PHE A 241 0.28 15.19 23.52
CA PHE A 241 0.22 16.42 22.72
C PHE A 241 -1.10 16.68 22.02
N ILE A 242 -2.10 15.82 22.22
CA ILE A 242 -3.45 16.10 21.74
C ILE A 242 -3.96 17.33 22.48
N SER A 243 -3.83 18.48 21.80
CA SER A 243 -4.62 19.65 22.11
C SER A 243 -6.08 19.21 22.28
N LYS A 244 -6.84 19.89 23.13
CA LYS A 244 -8.28 19.61 23.37
C LYS A 244 -9.16 19.55 22.10
N ARG A 245 -8.61 19.71 20.90
CA ARG A 245 -9.32 19.67 19.61
C ARG A 245 -9.79 18.27 19.20
N GLU A 246 -9.08 17.18 19.47
CA GLU A 246 -9.38 15.90 18.81
C GLU A 246 -9.28 14.69 19.73
N GLN A 247 -10.22 14.61 20.67
CA GLN A 247 -10.61 13.34 21.28
C GLN A 247 -11.37 12.43 20.29
N SER A 248 -11.60 12.81 19.02
CA SER A 248 -12.46 12.04 18.10
C SER A 248 -11.76 10.86 17.42
N GLY A 249 -10.59 11.05 16.79
CA GLY A 249 -9.95 9.99 15.98
C GLY A 249 -9.33 8.87 16.81
N THR A 250 -8.57 9.21 17.86
CA THR A 250 -7.92 8.23 18.75
C THR A 250 -8.89 7.50 19.66
N SER A 251 -9.97 8.15 20.11
CA SER A 251 -11.03 7.48 20.88
C SER A 251 -11.88 6.57 19.99
N GLN A 252 -12.10 6.95 18.72
CA GLN A 252 -12.76 6.08 17.75
C GLN A 252 -11.94 4.81 17.48
N LEU A 253 -10.61 4.95 17.33
CA LEU A 253 -9.71 3.82 17.11
C LEU A 253 -9.87 2.73 18.19
N HIS A 254 -9.97 3.10 19.47
CA HIS A 254 -10.16 2.14 20.58
C HIS A 254 -11.52 1.42 20.56
N SER A 255 -12.53 2.01 19.93
CA SER A 255 -13.89 1.45 19.85
C SER A 255 -14.23 0.80 18.51
N GLU A 256 -13.33 0.93 17.52
CA GLU A 256 -13.51 0.41 16.17
C GLU A 256 -12.94 -0.99 16.07
N PHE A 257 -13.73 -1.93 15.53
CA PHE A 257 -13.36 -3.34 15.39
C PHE A 257 -13.06 -3.72 13.94
N ASP A 258 -13.49 -2.90 12.97
CA ASP A 258 -13.18 -3.10 11.55
C ASP A 258 -11.69 -2.82 11.28
N VAL A 259 -10.95 -3.83 10.81
CA VAL A 259 -9.49 -3.77 10.67
C VAL A 259 -9.04 -2.68 9.69
N GLU A 260 -9.69 -2.58 8.53
CA GLU A 260 -9.36 -1.57 7.52
C GLU A 260 -9.67 -0.16 8.05
N LYS A 261 -10.82 0.01 8.71
CA LYS A 261 -11.17 1.30 9.32
C LYS A 261 -10.19 1.70 10.41
N ARG A 262 -9.68 0.75 11.18
CA ARG A 262 -8.64 1.01 12.18
C ARG A 262 -7.33 1.47 11.53
N TYR A 263 -6.96 0.92 10.37
CA TYR A 263 -5.78 1.39 9.63
C TYR A 263 -5.93 2.83 9.13
N GLU A 264 -7.10 3.19 8.60
CA GLU A 264 -7.42 4.57 8.22
C GLU A 264 -7.31 5.53 9.42
N LEU A 265 -7.95 5.18 10.55
CA LEU A 265 -7.93 5.97 11.78
C LEU A 265 -6.51 6.10 12.36
N ALA A 266 -5.70 5.05 12.23
CA ALA A 266 -4.30 5.06 12.65
C ALA A 266 -3.44 5.99 11.79
N ALA A 267 -3.66 6.02 10.46
CA ALA A 267 -2.97 6.95 9.56
C ALA A 267 -3.35 8.41 9.87
N GLU A 268 -4.65 8.68 10.12
CA GLU A 268 -5.12 10.00 10.54
C GLU A 268 -4.49 10.44 11.87
N ALA A 269 -4.47 9.56 12.87
CA ALA A 269 -3.88 9.85 14.17
C ALA A 269 -2.37 10.15 14.08
N GLN A 270 -1.65 9.47 13.17
CA GLN A 270 -0.25 9.78 12.91
C GLN A 270 -0.05 11.15 12.27
N GLN A 271 -0.89 11.51 11.30
CA GLN A 271 -0.79 12.83 10.66
C GLN A 271 -1.04 13.95 11.67
N ILE A 272 -1.96 13.77 12.62
CA ILE A 272 -2.20 14.72 13.72
C ILE A 272 -0.94 14.89 14.57
N ILE A 273 -0.29 13.79 14.96
CA ILE A 273 0.98 13.81 15.72
C ILE A 273 2.07 14.58 14.96
N LEU A 274 2.17 14.32 13.66
CA LEU A 274 3.15 14.97 12.78
C LEU A 274 2.83 16.45 12.65
N ASP A 275 1.59 16.84 12.39
CA ASP A 275 1.17 18.22 12.28
C ASP A 275 1.43 19.00 13.58
N ASP A 276 1.14 18.40 14.73
CA ASP A 276 1.47 19.00 16.03
C ASP A 276 2.97 18.97 16.33
N ALA A 277 3.80 18.27 15.56
CA ALA A 277 5.22 18.04 15.84
C ALA A 277 5.42 17.65 17.32
N ALA A 278 4.57 16.73 17.80
CA ALA A 278 4.54 16.29 19.18
C ALA A 278 5.82 15.54 19.59
N TYR A 279 6.39 14.83 18.62
CA TYR A 279 7.62 14.07 18.74
C TYR A 279 8.47 14.36 17.51
N MET A 280 9.78 14.21 17.67
CA MET A 280 10.71 14.22 16.56
C MET A 280 11.19 12.79 16.33
N PHE A 281 10.67 12.13 15.31
CA PHE A 281 11.12 10.79 14.89
C PHE A 281 12.48 10.91 14.20
N ILE A 282 13.40 9.97 14.47
CA ILE A 282 14.79 10.03 14.02
C ILE A 282 15.06 8.93 13.00
N THR A 283 15.04 7.67 13.43
CA THR A 283 15.31 6.52 12.57
C THR A 283 14.40 5.34 12.88
N TYR A 284 14.12 4.52 11.87
CA TYR A 284 13.67 3.15 12.04
C TYR A 284 14.92 2.30 12.26
N THR A 285 15.20 1.97 13.53
CA THR A 285 16.43 1.27 13.90
C THR A 285 16.36 -0.17 13.40
N PRO A 286 17.37 -0.70 12.69
CA PRO A 286 17.36 -2.09 12.31
C PRO A 286 17.60 -2.96 13.54
N ILE A 287 17.09 -4.19 13.50
CA ILE A 287 17.42 -5.23 14.46
C ILE A 287 18.14 -6.35 13.72
N ASN A 288 19.14 -6.94 14.36
CA ASN A 288 19.95 -7.97 13.74
C ASN A 288 20.23 -9.12 14.69
N ILE A 289 20.40 -10.30 14.10
CA ILE A 289 20.96 -11.48 14.75
C ILE A 289 22.21 -11.89 13.97
N VAL A 290 23.29 -12.12 14.71
CA VAL A 290 24.54 -12.65 14.17
C VAL A 290 24.74 -14.04 14.75
N SER A 291 24.90 -15.03 13.88
CA SER A 291 25.15 -16.42 14.29
C SER A 291 26.40 -16.97 13.64
N LYS A 292 27.03 -17.96 14.25
CA LYS A 292 28.02 -18.79 13.54
C LYS A 292 27.34 -19.50 12.38
N SER A 293 28.00 -19.67 11.23
CA SER A 293 27.41 -20.30 10.03
C SER A 293 27.03 -21.78 10.24
N ALA A 294 27.52 -22.42 11.31
CA ALA A 294 27.08 -23.75 11.72
C ALA A 294 25.68 -23.78 12.34
N VAL A 295 25.18 -22.65 12.84
CA VAL A 295 23.84 -22.52 13.42
C VAL A 295 22.84 -22.28 12.30
N GLN A 296 21.87 -23.18 12.15
CA GLN A 296 20.79 -23.05 11.16
C GLN A 296 19.51 -22.56 11.83
N GLY A 297 18.76 -21.70 11.12
CA GLY A 297 17.45 -21.22 11.58
C GLY A 297 17.48 -20.10 12.64
N ALA A 298 18.65 -19.48 12.87
CA ALA A 298 18.72 -18.23 13.61
C ALA A 298 18.18 -17.10 12.71
N THR A 299 17.01 -16.55 13.04
CA THR A 299 16.35 -15.53 12.23
C THR A 299 15.76 -14.46 13.13
N MET A 300 15.89 -13.20 12.72
CA MET A 300 15.35 -12.06 13.42
C MET A 300 13.89 -11.83 13.01
N TYR A 301 13.02 -11.57 13.99
CA TYR A 301 11.62 -11.23 13.76
C TYR A 301 11.39 -9.73 13.91
N PRO A 302 10.56 -9.09 13.05
CA PRO A 302 10.31 -7.63 13.12
C PRO A 302 9.71 -7.17 14.45
N ILE A 303 9.14 -8.12 15.19
CA ILE A 303 8.51 -7.98 16.50
C ILE A 303 9.43 -8.71 17.49
N ASP A 304 10.02 -7.99 18.45
CA ASP A 304 11.12 -8.48 19.33
C ASP A 304 10.73 -9.60 20.31
N PHE A 305 9.58 -10.27 20.12
CA PHE A 305 9.11 -11.36 20.97
C PHE A 305 9.61 -12.72 20.53
N TYR A 306 9.94 -12.89 19.25
CA TYR A 306 10.29 -14.19 18.68
C TYR A 306 11.79 -14.25 18.44
N LEU A 307 12.49 -15.04 19.24
CA LEU A 307 13.90 -15.40 19.01
C LEU A 307 14.03 -16.79 18.39
N LEU A 308 12.97 -17.60 18.47
CA LEU A 308 12.90 -18.97 17.97
C LEU A 308 11.51 -19.20 17.38
N ASP A 309 11.47 -19.68 16.14
CA ASP A 309 10.25 -20.16 15.51
C ASP A 309 10.60 -21.33 14.58
N ARG A 310 9.59 -22.15 14.31
CA ARG A 310 9.66 -23.28 13.41
C ARG A 310 8.95 -22.87 12.11
N ASN A 311 9.59 -22.05 11.28
CA ASN A 311 9.06 -21.59 9.99
C ASN A 311 8.55 -22.75 9.09
N ILE A 312 7.29 -23.18 9.24
CA ILE A 312 6.71 -24.37 8.59
C ILE A 312 5.20 -24.18 8.28
N GLN A 313 4.67 -22.96 8.14
CA GLN A 313 3.21 -22.74 7.98
C GLN A 313 2.55 -23.55 6.84
N TYR A 314 3.19 -23.65 5.66
CA TYR A 314 2.65 -24.43 4.54
C TYR A 314 2.75 -25.95 4.81
N ILE A 315 3.93 -26.45 5.17
CA ILE A 315 4.18 -27.89 5.38
C ILE A 315 3.33 -28.42 6.54
N GLU A 316 3.04 -27.60 7.56
CA GLU A 316 2.13 -27.94 8.66
C GLU A 316 0.70 -28.13 8.21
N ALA A 317 0.18 -27.25 7.34
CA ALA A 317 -1.13 -27.44 6.74
C ALA A 317 -1.22 -28.81 6.03
N ILE A 318 -0.19 -29.17 5.24
CA ILE A 318 -0.13 -30.49 4.58
C ILE A 318 -0.10 -31.63 5.58
N ARG A 319 0.77 -31.56 6.59
CA ARG A 319 0.99 -32.66 7.54
C ARG A 319 -0.14 -32.83 8.55
N THR A 320 -0.93 -31.79 8.79
CA THR A 320 -2.14 -31.86 9.64
C THR A 320 -3.24 -32.68 8.98
N HIS A 321 -3.40 -32.55 7.66
CA HIS A 321 -4.48 -33.19 6.91
C HIS A 321 -4.06 -34.47 6.20
N VAL A 322 -2.76 -34.64 5.89
CA VAL A 322 -2.22 -35.81 5.19
C VAL A 322 -1.04 -36.40 5.97
N LYS A 323 -1.04 -37.73 6.20
CA LYS A 323 0.05 -38.44 6.90
C LYS A 323 1.30 -38.58 6.04
N LEU A 324 2.01 -37.47 5.83
CA LEU A 324 3.27 -37.40 5.08
C LEU A 324 4.46 -37.11 5.99
N SER A 325 5.64 -37.59 5.59
CA SER A 325 6.90 -37.19 6.21
C SER A 325 7.21 -35.72 5.87
N LYS A 326 7.99 -35.02 6.73
CA LYS A 326 8.40 -33.62 6.49
C LYS A 326 9.02 -33.43 5.10
N LYS A 327 9.84 -34.38 4.65
CA LYS A 327 10.48 -34.37 3.33
C LYS A 327 9.46 -34.51 2.19
N ALA A 328 8.49 -35.41 2.33
CA ALA A 328 7.45 -35.59 1.32
C ALA A 328 6.50 -34.38 1.24
N ALA A 329 6.12 -33.81 2.38
CA ALA A 329 5.28 -32.62 2.43
C ALA A 329 6.00 -31.38 1.89
N TYR A 330 7.32 -31.23 2.13
CA TYR A 330 8.13 -30.18 1.51
C TYR A 330 8.14 -30.30 -0.03
N ALA A 331 8.40 -31.50 -0.55
CA ALA A 331 8.42 -31.75 -1.99
C ALA A 331 7.06 -31.44 -2.63
N MET A 332 5.96 -31.81 -1.97
CA MET A 332 4.60 -31.52 -2.41
C MET A 332 4.29 -30.00 -2.41
N ALA A 333 4.74 -29.27 -1.37
CA ALA A 333 4.55 -27.82 -1.30
C ALA A 333 5.32 -27.09 -2.42
N VAL A 334 6.59 -27.46 -2.63
CA VAL A 334 7.45 -26.92 -3.70
C VAL A 334 6.83 -27.17 -5.07
N ASP A 335 6.37 -28.40 -5.31
CA ASP A 335 5.72 -28.75 -6.57
C ASP A 335 4.43 -27.94 -6.79
N MET A 336 3.59 -27.79 -5.76
CA MET A 336 2.36 -26.99 -5.89
C MET A 336 2.64 -25.50 -6.11
N LEU A 337 3.65 -24.94 -5.43
CA LEU A 337 4.07 -23.54 -5.66
C LEU A 337 4.54 -23.36 -7.11
N SER A 338 5.34 -24.29 -7.63
CA SER A 338 5.77 -24.31 -9.04
C SER A 338 4.58 -24.34 -9.99
N GLN A 339 3.59 -25.19 -9.71
CA GLN A 339 2.37 -25.30 -10.51
C GLN A 339 1.53 -24.01 -10.51
N MET A 340 1.65 -23.16 -9.49
CA MET A 340 0.99 -21.85 -9.43
C MET A 340 1.74 -20.75 -10.18
N GLY A 341 2.81 -21.06 -10.92
CA GLY A 341 3.57 -20.07 -11.69
C GLY A 341 4.41 -19.16 -10.80
N LEU A 342 4.87 -19.69 -9.67
CA LEU A 342 5.78 -18.98 -8.77
C LEU A 342 7.23 -19.33 -9.10
N ASP A 343 8.03 -18.30 -9.30
CA ASP A 343 9.46 -18.43 -9.57
C ASP A 343 10.23 -18.83 -8.31
N ASP A 344 11.20 -19.73 -8.44
CA ASP A 344 12.05 -20.24 -7.36
C ASP A 344 11.29 -20.73 -6.10
N PRO A 345 10.45 -21.78 -6.23
CA PRO A 345 9.62 -22.27 -5.14
C PRO A 345 10.42 -22.75 -3.91
N GLU A 346 11.63 -23.30 -4.11
CA GLU A 346 12.48 -23.72 -3.00
C GLU A 346 12.90 -22.54 -2.13
N ARG A 347 13.27 -21.40 -2.74
CA ARG A 347 13.55 -20.17 -2.00
C ARG A 347 12.30 -19.62 -1.35
N MET A 348 11.15 -19.68 -2.02
CA MET A 348 9.90 -19.19 -1.44
C MET A 348 9.48 -19.93 -0.17
N MET A 349 9.81 -21.21 -0.04
CA MET A 349 9.54 -21.99 1.18
C MET A 349 10.30 -21.49 2.42
N SER A 350 11.34 -20.68 2.25
CA SER A 350 12.07 -20.01 3.35
C SER A 350 11.72 -18.54 3.52
N MET A 351 10.84 -17.98 2.67
CA MET A 351 10.41 -16.59 2.75
C MET A 351 9.21 -16.40 3.69
N TYR A 352 9.19 -15.28 4.40
CA TYR A 352 8.05 -14.88 5.22
C TYR A 352 6.91 -14.34 4.37
N PRO A 353 5.64 -14.45 4.83
CA PRO A 353 4.50 -13.86 4.16
C PRO A 353 4.71 -12.39 3.80
N VAL A 354 5.30 -11.57 4.68
CA VAL A 354 5.56 -10.15 4.43
C VAL A 354 6.53 -9.88 3.27
N GLN A 355 7.40 -10.84 2.94
CA GLN A 355 8.36 -10.74 1.83
C GLN A 355 7.75 -11.12 0.48
N LEU A 356 6.53 -11.68 0.48
CA LEU A 356 5.79 -12.04 -0.73
C LEU A 356 5.00 -10.84 -1.24
N SER A 357 4.99 -10.61 -2.56
CA SER A 357 4.06 -9.66 -3.17
C SER A 357 2.61 -10.06 -2.93
N GLY A 358 1.66 -9.12 -3.07
CA GLY A 358 0.23 -9.43 -2.93
C GLY A 358 -0.23 -10.62 -3.79
N GLY A 359 0.22 -10.67 -5.05
CA GLY A 359 -0.06 -11.78 -5.94
C GLY A 359 0.65 -13.09 -5.58
N MET A 360 1.88 -13.03 -5.03
CA MET A 360 2.56 -14.21 -4.49
C MET A 360 1.84 -14.78 -3.26
N LYS A 361 1.39 -13.92 -2.33
CA LYS A 361 0.59 -14.33 -1.17
C LYS A 361 -0.69 -15.04 -1.60
N GLN A 362 -1.41 -14.46 -2.55
CA GLN A 362 -2.66 -15.02 -3.04
C GLN A 362 -2.45 -16.40 -3.69
N ARG A 363 -1.44 -16.53 -4.55
CA ARG A 363 -1.08 -17.81 -5.19
C ARG A 363 -0.61 -18.86 -4.19
N THR A 364 0.19 -18.48 -3.20
CA THR A 364 0.60 -19.39 -2.10
C THR A 364 -0.60 -19.85 -1.27
N ALA A 365 -1.55 -18.97 -0.96
CA ALA A 365 -2.76 -19.34 -0.24
C ALA A 365 -3.66 -20.31 -1.03
N ILE A 366 -3.81 -20.07 -2.34
CA ILE A 366 -4.52 -20.99 -3.24
C ILE A 366 -3.78 -22.32 -3.31
N ALA A 367 -2.45 -22.31 -3.45
CA ALA A 367 -1.61 -23.51 -3.45
C ALA A 367 -1.85 -24.35 -2.18
N MET A 368 -1.84 -23.71 -1.00
CA MET A 368 -2.12 -24.36 0.29
C MET A 368 -3.50 -25.02 0.32
N ALA A 369 -4.53 -24.31 -0.11
CA ALA A 369 -5.91 -24.82 -0.11
C ALA A 369 -6.08 -25.98 -1.11
N VAL A 370 -5.47 -25.87 -2.29
CA VAL A 370 -5.55 -26.86 -3.37
C VAL A 370 -4.77 -28.13 -3.05
N THR A 371 -3.63 -28.03 -2.37
CA THR A 371 -2.80 -29.18 -1.98
C THR A 371 -3.57 -30.20 -1.15
N MET A 372 -4.66 -29.78 -0.50
CA MET A 372 -5.48 -30.65 0.35
C MET A 372 -6.53 -31.45 -0.43
N GLU A 373 -6.61 -31.28 -1.76
CA GLU A 373 -7.64 -31.89 -2.61
C GLU A 373 -9.05 -31.77 -2.02
N PRO A 374 -9.53 -30.54 -1.73
CA PRO A 374 -10.77 -30.36 -1.00
C PRO A 374 -11.97 -30.86 -1.82
N GLU A 375 -12.95 -31.46 -1.15
CA GLU A 375 -14.25 -31.78 -1.77
C GLU A 375 -15.04 -30.52 -2.13
N LEU A 376 -14.83 -29.42 -1.38
CA LEU A 376 -15.45 -28.11 -1.59
C LEU A 376 -14.43 -26.97 -1.38
N LEU A 377 -14.26 -26.12 -2.38
CA LEU A 377 -13.42 -24.91 -2.32
C LEU A 377 -14.28 -23.65 -2.32
N LEU A 378 -14.15 -22.82 -1.28
CA LEU A 378 -14.72 -21.48 -1.22
C LEU A 378 -13.66 -20.46 -1.63
N ALA A 379 -13.86 -19.81 -2.76
CA ALA A 379 -12.90 -18.86 -3.32
C ALA A 379 -13.50 -17.45 -3.35
N ASP A 380 -13.10 -16.61 -2.38
CA ASP A 380 -13.50 -15.20 -2.32
C ASP A 380 -12.47 -14.32 -3.03
N GLU A 381 -12.89 -13.70 -4.12
CA GLU A 381 -12.08 -12.86 -5.00
C GLU A 381 -10.68 -13.41 -5.32
N PRO A 382 -10.57 -14.68 -5.80
CA PRO A 382 -9.29 -15.40 -5.92
C PRO A 382 -8.31 -14.78 -6.92
N THR A 383 -8.71 -13.74 -7.66
CA THR A 383 -7.94 -13.10 -8.73
C THR A 383 -7.71 -11.60 -8.51
N SER A 384 -8.21 -11.01 -7.43
CA SER A 384 -8.27 -9.54 -7.24
C SER A 384 -6.91 -8.84 -7.11
N ALA A 385 -5.86 -9.52 -6.64
CA ALA A 385 -4.52 -8.95 -6.47
C ALA A 385 -3.51 -9.38 -7.56
N LEU A 386 -4.01 -9.90 -8.68
CA LEU A 386 -3.20 -10.46 -9.77
C LEU A 386 -3.32 -9.62 -11.04
N ASP A 387 -2.23 -9.53 -11.83
CA ASP A 387 -2.27 -8.97 -13.17
C ASP A 387 -3.03 -9.89 -14.14
N VAL A 388 -3.49 -9.34 -15.27
CA VAL A 388 -4.35 -10.05 -16.25
C VAL A 388 -3.74 -11.38 -16.73
N THR A 389 -2.42 -11.45 -16.88
CA THR A 389 -1.74 -12.68 -17.35
C THR A 389 -1.77 -13.74 -16.26
N THR A 390 -1.43 -13.36 -15.03
CA THR A 390 -1.44 -14.26 -13.87
C THR A 390 -2.87 -14.72 -13.51
N GLN A 391 -3.87 -13.85 -13.67
CA GLN A 391 -5.28 -14.21 -13.45
C GLN A 391 -5.70 -15.39 -14.32
N VAL A 392 -5.34 -15.36 -15.61
CA VAL A 392 -5.66 -16.44 -16.56
C VAL A 392 -5.05 -17.77 -16.11
N GLU A 393 -3.82 -17.75 -15.60
CA GLU A 393 -3.16 -18.96 -15.12
C GLU A 393 -3.84 -19.53 -13.87
N VAL A 394 -4.14 -18.69 -12.87
CA VAL A 394 -4.85 -19.11 -11.65
C VAL A 394 -6.25 -19.66 -11.97
N ILE A 395 -6.99 -18.99 -12.86
CA ILE A 395 -8.31 -19.44 -13.32
C ILE A 395 -8.22 -20.83 -14.00
N LYS A 396 -7.23 -21.02 -14.87
CA LYS A 396 -7.00 -22.30 -15.53
C LYS A 396 -6.71 -23.42 -14.54
N ARG A 397 -5.93 -23.14 -13.48
CA ARG A 397 -5.63 -24.13 -12.42
C ARG A 397 -6.86 -24.49 -11.61
N LEU A 398 -7.63 -23.51 -11.14
CA LEU A 398 -8.87 -23.76 -10.40
C LEU A 398 -9.91 -24.51 -11.26
N THR A 399 -9.96 -24.22 -12.56
CA THR A 399 -10.83 -24.94 -13.51
C THR A 399 -10.37 -26.39 -13.72
N ASN A 400 -9.05 -26.62 -13.81
CA ASN A 400 -8.50 -27.97 -13.90
C ASN A 400 -8.78 -28.77 -12.62
N LEU A 401 -8.61 -28.17 -11.44
CA LEU A 401 -8.92 -28.79 -10.15
C LEU A 401 -10.35 -29.33 -10.13
N ARG A 402 -11.31 -28.46 -10.48
CA ARG A 402 -12.72 -28.79 -10.61
C ARG A 402 -12.93 -29.96 -11.60
N ALA A 403 -12.26 -29.93 -12.75
CA ALA A 403 -12.46 -30.91 -13.81
C ALA A 403 -11.80 -32.29 -13.54
N SER A 404 -10.61 -32.32 -12.94
CA SER A 404 -9.83 -33.55 -12.74
C SER A 404 -10.03 -34.21 -11.38
N GLN A 405 -10.36 -33.44 -10.33
CA GLN A 405 -10.47 -33.95 -8.96
C GLN A 405 -11.91 -33.98 -8.44
N GLY A 406 -12.88 -33.43 -9.17
CA GLY A 406 -14.29 -33.44 -8.76
C GLY A 406 -14.61 -32.48 -7.61
N THR A 407 -13.70 -31.56 -7.27
CA THR A 407 -13.90 -30.52 -6.25
C THR A 407 -15.08 -29.62 -6.62
N GLY A 408 -16.08 -29.57 -5.73
CA GLY A 408 -17.12 -28.55 -5.77
C GLY A 408 -16.53 -27.17 -5.49
N MET A 409 -17.00 -26.13 -6.15
CA MET A 409 -16.42 -24.79 -5.99
C MET A 409 -17.51 -23.73 -5.90
N ILE A 410 -17.40 -22.87 -4.89
CA ILE A 410 -18.20 -21.65 -4.76
C ILE A 410 -17.23 -20.48 -4.90
N ILE A 411 -17.41 -19.69 -5.96
CA ILE A 411 -16.63 -18.49 -6.19
C ILE A 411 -17.49 -17.28 -5.86
N VAL A 412 -16.96 -16.41 -4.99
CA VAL A 412 -17.49 -15.07 -4.78
C VAL A 412 -16.58 -14.14 -5.56
N THR A 413 -17.12 -13.50 -6.60
CA THR A 413 -16.35 -12.53 -7.37
C THR A 413 -17.21 -11.42 -7.94
N HIS A 414 -16.65 -10.22 -7.99
CA HIS A 414 -17.19 -9.08 -8.73
C HIS A 414 -16.86 -9.13 -10.23
N ASN A 415 -15.97 -10.04 -10.67
CA ASN A 415 -15.61 -10.21 -12.06
C ASN A 415 -16.52 -11.26 -12.74
N ILE A 416 -17.55 -10.76 -13.44
CA ILE A 416 -18.52 -11.60 -14.14
C ILE A 416 -17.85 -12.46 -15.23
N ALA A 417 -16.74 -12.02 -15.83
CA ALA A 417 -16.04 -12.85 -16.82
C ALA A 417 -15.40 -14.09 -16.18
N VAL A 418 -14.87 -13.95 -14.95
CA VAL A 418 -14.35 -15.07 -14.16
C VAL A 418 -15.49 -15.99 -13.73
N ALA A 419 -16.59 -15.43 -13.21
CA ALA A 419 -17.78 -16.21 -12.84
C ALA A 419 -18.38 -16.96 -14.04
N ALA A 420 -18.52 -16.31 -15.19
CA ALA A 420 -19.06 -16.90 -16.41
C ALA A 420 -18.16 -17.98 -17.00
N HIS A 421 -16.84 -17.87 -16.83
CA HIS A 421 -15.89 -18.88 -17.30
C HIS A 421 -15.84 -20.11 -16.39
N MET A 422 -15.97 -19.92 -15.07
CA MET A 422 -15.69 -20.96 -14.09
C MET A 422 -16.95 -21.62 -13.49
N ALA A 423 -18.07 -20.90 -13.43
CA ALA A 423 -19.26 -21.36 -12.71
C ALA A 423 -20.28 -22.04 -13.64
N ASP A 424 -20.91 -23.10 -13.14
CA ASP A 424 -22.07 -23.73 -13.80
C ASP A 424 -23.37 -22.99 -13.50
N TYR A 425 -23.42 -22.32 -12.36
CA TYR A 425 -24.56 -21.58 -11.85
C TYR A 425 -24.06 -20.25 -11.30
N ILE A 426 -24.74 -19.16 -11.69
CA ILE A 426 -24.43 -17.83 -11.19
C ILE A 426 -25.61 -17.37 -10.35
N GLY A 427 -25.31 -17.01 -9.10
CA GLY A 427 -26.27 -16.46 -8.15
C GLY A 427 -25.96 -14.99 -7.86
N VAL A 428 -26.97 -14.12 -7.90
CA VAL A 428 -26.84 -12.71 -7.51
C VAL A 428 -27.44 -12.51 -6.13
N MET A 429 -26.63 -12.04 -5.18
CA MET A 429 -27.07 -11.76 -3.81
C MET A 429 -27.27 -10.27 -3.58
N GLN A 430 -28.41 -9.89 -3.01
CA GLN A 430 -28.73 -8.52 -2.59
C GLN A 430 -29.28 -8.55 -1.17
N ASN A 431 -28.76 -7.70 -0.28
CA ASN A 431 -29.19 -7.61 1.13
C ASN A 431 -29.19 -8.98 1.85
N GLY A 432 -28.20 -9.84 1.57
CA GLY A 432 -28.10 -11.18 2.16
C GLY A 432 -29.12 -12.20 1.63
N SER A 433 -29.89 -11.85 0.59
CA SER A 433 -30.84 -12.76 -0.06
C SER A 433 -30.41 -13.04 -1.50
N LEU A 434 -30.54 -14.29 -1.95
CA LEU A 434 -30.34 -14.65 -3.35
C LEU A 434 -31.53 -14.10 -4.16
N VAL A 435 -31.27 -13.16 -5.05
CA VAL A 435 -32.30 -12.48 -5.85
C VAL A 435 -32.46 -13.12 -7.23
N GLU A 436 -31.38 -13.68 -7.78
CA GLU A 436 -31.40 -14.41 -9.05
C GLU A 436 -30.50 -15.64 -8.96
N GLY A 437 -30.92 -16.76 -9.55
CA GLY A 437 -30.12 -17.97 -9.69
C GLY A 437 -30.60 -18.80 -10.88
N GLN A 438 -29.79 -18.89 -11.93
CA GLN A 438 -30.03 -19.75 -13.10
C GLN A 438 -28.70 -20.34 -13.62
N GLY A 439 -28.79 -21.42 -14.40
CA GLY A 439 -27.62 -22.04 -15.03
C GLY A 439 -26.83 -21.05 -15.89
N ALA A 440 -25.51 -21.04 -15.75
CA ALA A 440 -24.59 -20.09 -16.37
C ALA A 440 -24.67 -20.07 -17.91
N HIS A 441 -25.03 -21.21 -18.52
CA HIS A 441 -25.17 -21.33 -19.97
C HIS A 441 -26.41 -20.63 -20.54
N SER A 442 -27.45 -20.33 -19.74
CA SER A 442 -28.65 -19.64 -20.21
C SER A 442 -28.63 -18.13 -19.98
N ALA A 443 -27.83 -17.64 -19.03
CA ALA A 443 -27.70 -16.20 -18.76
C ALA A 443 -27.05 -15.41 -19.93
N LEU A 444 -26.24 -16.08 -20.75
CA LEU A 444 -25.55 -15.49 -21.91
C LEU A 444 -26.19 -15.83 -23.27
N GLN A 445 -27.14 -16.77 -23.33
CA GLN A 445 -27.77 -17.23 -24.58
C GLN A 445 -28.65 -16.17 -25.26
N SER A 446 -29.04 -15.10 -24.55
CA SER A 446 -29.82 -13.99 -25.11
C SER A 446 -28.97 -12.92 -25.82
N ILE A 447 -27.63 -13.03 -25.81
CA ILE A 447 -26.74 -12.12 -26.52
C ILE A 447 -26.22 -12.81 -27.79
N ASN A 448 -26.88 -12.54 -28.91
CA ASN A 448 -26.49 -13.06 -30.23
C ASN A 448 -25.41 -12.15 -30.84
N LEU A 449 -24.15 -12.60 -30.81
CA LEU A 449 -22.99 -11.91 -31.42
C LEU A 449 -22.76 -12.28 -32.90
N LYS A 450 -23.76 -12.84 -33.60
CA LYS A 450 -23.63 -13.08 -35.05
C LYS A 450 -23.59 -11.75 -35.80
N LEU A 451 -22.41 -11.39 -36.29
CA LEU A 451 -22.25 -10.36 -37.31
C LEU A 451 -22.82 -10.89 -38.63
N TYR A 452 -23.95 -10.33 -39.06
CA TYR A 452 -24.54 -10.64 -40.35
C TYR A 452 -23.72 -9.99 -41.47
N PRO A 453 -23.59 -10.63 -42.65
CA PRO A 453 -23.01 -9.98 -43.83
C PRO A 453 -23.74 -8.66 -44.12
N GLY A 454 -23.03 -7.53 -43.98
CA GLY A 454 -23.59 -6.18 -44.13
C GLY A 454 -23.75 -5.37 -42.83
N GLY A 455 -23.52 -5.96 -41.65
CA GLY A 455 -23.53 -5.23 -40.38
C GLY A 455 -22.26 -4.38 -40.20
N VAL A 456 -22.43 -3.10 -39.85
CA VAL A 456 -21.31 -2.16 -39.59
C VAL A 456 -21.07 -2.08 -38.07
N SER A 457 -19.83 -2.33 -37.65
CA SER A 457 -19.41 -2.20 -36.25
C SER A 457 -18.40 -1.05 -36.09
N GLY A 458 -18.59 -0.20 -35.08
CA GLY A 458 -17.69 0.90 -34.73
C GLY A 458 -17.03 0.67 -33.37
N ILE A 459 -15.70 0.68 -33.35
CA ILE A 459 -14.88 0.54 -32.13
C ILE A 459 -14.35 1.93 -31.76
N VAL A 460 -14.60 2.38 -30.52
CA VAL A 460 -14.07 3.64 -29.98
C VAL A 460 -13.03 3.32 -28.90
N GLY A 461 -11.80 3.82 -29.05
CA GLY A 461 -10.76 3.71 -28.03
C GLY A 461 -9.64 4.72 -28.26
N GLU A 462 -8.85 5.02 -27.23
CA GLU A 462 -7.67 5.88 -27.38
C GLU A 462 -6.56 5.11 -28.11
N ARG A 463 -6.41 5.32 -29.43
CA ARG A 463 -5.12 5.17 -30.15
C ARG A 463 -5.18 5.70 -31.59
N LYS A 464 -4.05 6.30 -32.02
CA LYS A 464 -3.81 7.15 -33.22
C LYS A 464 -4.29 6.63 -34.60
N TRP A 465 -4.67 5.36 -34.76
CA TRP A 465 -4.90 4.72 -36.07
C TRP A 465 -6.36 4.73 -36.55
N GLN A 466 -7.32 5.02 -35.67
CA GLN A 466 -8.75 5.08 -36.02
C GLN A 466 -9.14 6.35 -36.81
N SER A 467 -8.27 7.36 -36.85
CA SER A 467 -8.57 8.68 -37.43
C SER A 467 -8.60 8.69 -38.97
N THR A 468 -7.83 7.83 -39.63
CA THR A 468 -7.63 7.90 -41.08
C THR A 468 -8.86 7.39 -41.86
N LEU A 469 -9.47 6.29 -41.41
CA LEU A 469 -10.68 5.73 -42.03
C LEU A 469 -11.87 6.71 -41.93
N ALA A 470 -12.05 7.32 -40.76
CA ALA A 470 -13.10 8.31 -40.54
C ALA A 470 -12.91 9.56 -41.42
N LYS A 471 -11.66 10.03 -41.59
CA LYS A 471 -11.36 11.17 -42.45
C LYS A 471 -11.69 10.90 -43.93
N TYR A 472 -11.48 9.68 -44.41
CA TYR A 472 -11.84 9.31 -45.79
C TYR A 472 -13.36 9.17 -45.97
N VAL A 473 -14.06 8.54 -45.01
CA VAL A 473 -15.53 8.38 -45.06
C VAL A 473 -16.26 9.73 -44.90
N THR A 474 -15.68 10.70 -44.19
CA THR A 474 -16.23 12.06 -44.00
C THR A 474 -15.70 13.10 -45.00
N HIS A 475 -14.91 12.69 -46.00
CA HIS A 475 -14.30 13.57 -47.02
C HIS A 475 -13.34 14.65 -46.51
N LEU A 476 -12.76 14.45 -45.31
CA LEU A 476 -11.75 15.34 -44.73
C LEU A 476 -10.35 15.12 -45.33
N GLU A 477 -10.04 13.93 -45.84
CA GLU A 477 -8.80 13.64 -46.59
C GLU A 477 -9.13 13.06 -47.98
N LYS A 478 -8.37 13.45 -49.01
CA LYS A 478 -8.52 12.94 -50.38
C LYS A 478 -7.76 11.63 -50.53
N ALA A 479 -8.38 10.60 -51.13
CA ALA A 479 -7.65 9.45 -51.61
C ALA A 479 -6.68 9.88 -52.71
N THR A 480 -5.38 9.64 -52.51
CA THR A 480 -4.34 9.97 -53.49
C THR A 480 -4.33 9.00 -54.67
N SER A 481 -4.87 7.78 -54.49
CA SER A 481 -5.15 6.79 -55.53
C SER A 481 -6.16 5.74 -55.00
N GLY A 482 -6.87 5.05 -55.90
CA GLY A 482 -7.87 4.02 -55.56
C GLY A 482 -9.33 4.51 -55.52
N GLN A 483 -10.26 3.61 -55.22
CA GLN A 483 -11.69 3.89 -55.03
C GLN A 483 -12.09 3.67 -53.57
N ILE A 484 -12.92 4.56 -53.02
CA ILE A 484 -13.53 4.37 -51.70
C ILE A 484 -15.00 4.00 -51.91
N ILE A 485 -15.34 2.73 -51.66
CA ILE A 485 -16.73 2.26 -51.73
C ILE A 485 -17.28 2.15 -50.30
N TYR A 486 -18.28 2.95 -49.97
CA TYR A 486 -18.98 2.92 -48.69
C TYR A 486 -20.48 2.69 -48.92
N ARG A 487 -21.07 1.70 -48.23
CA ARG A 487 -22.46 1.24 -48.45
C ARG A 487 -22.79 0.97 -49.93
N GLN A 488 -21.87 0.34 -50.66
CA GLN A 488 -21.97 0.05 -52.09
C GLN A 488 -22.03 1.29 -53.01
N GLN A 489 -21.76 2.48 -52.47
CA GLN A 489 -21.68 3.73 -53.22
C GLN A 489 -20.22 4.17 -53.31
N ASP A 490 -19.77 4.55 -54.50
CA ASP A 490 -18.44 5.13 -54.68
C ASP A 490 -18.46 6.58 -54.17
N ILE A 491 -17.68 6.83 -53.12
CA ILE A 491 -17.58 8.13 -52.45
C ILE A 491 -16.23 8.81 -52.76
N THR A 492 -15.54 8.39 -53.83
CA THR A 492 -14.32 9.05 -54.32
C THR A 492 -14.66 10.49 -54.79
N PRO A 493 -13.84 11.53 -54.49
CA PRO A 493 -14.35 12.89 -54.33
C PRO A 493 -14.96 13.52 -55.61
N THR A 494 -16.18 14.06 -55.48
CA THR A 494 -16.71 15.17 -56.30
C THR A 494 -16.93 16.38 -55.38
N ASP A 495 -16.89 17.62 -55.89
CA ASP A 495 -16.91 18.90 -55.16
C ASP A 495 -18.09 19.08 -54.16
N GLN A 496 -18.01 18.40 -53.00
CA GLN A 496 -19.01 18.42 -51.92
C GLN A 496 -18.45 19.00 -50.61
N ARG A 497 -17.42 19.85 -50.69
CA ARG A 497 -16.79 20.48 -49.50
C ARG A 497 -17.79 21.25 -48.63
N MET A 498 -18.76 21.94 -49.27
CA MET A 498 -19.85 22.65 -48.61
C MET A 498 -20.87 21.75 -47.89
N GLN A 499 -20.98 20.47 -48.26
CA GLN A 499 -21.84 19.50 -47.55
C GLN A 499 -21.10 18.89 -46.36
N GLY A 500 -19.80 18.64 -46.48
CA GLY A 500 -18.96 18.13 -45.38
C GLY A 500 -18.86 19.10 -44.20
N GLU A 501 -18.61 20.39 -44.45
CA GLU A 501 -18.56 21.42 -43.40
C GLU A 501 -19.91 21.58 -42.68
N LYS A 502 -21.02 21.50 -43.42
CA LYS A 502 -22.37 21.52 -42.83
C LYS A 502 -22.63 20.31 -41.93
N GLU A 503 -22.21 19.11 -42.34
CA GLU A 503 -22.41 17.90 -41.53
C GLU A 503 -21.50 17.91 -40.30
N ILE A 504 -20.27 18.43 -40.39
CA ILE A 504 -19.39 18.59 -39.24
C ILE A 504 -20.02 19.55 -38.21
N HIS A 505 -20.54 20.69 -38.66
CA HIS A 505 -21.24 21.62 -37.77
C HIS A 505 -22.47 20.97 -37.12
N ARG A 506 -23.25 20.20 -37.89
CA ARG A 506 -24.40 19.43 -37.38
C ARG A 506 -23.98 18.42 -36.32
N LEU A 507 -22.89 17.67 -36.56
CA LEU A 507 -22.39 16.65 -35.64
C LEU A 507 -21.81 17.27 -34.36
N LEU A 508 -21.10 18.40 -34.47
CA LEU A 508 -20.61 19.15 -33.31
C LEU A 508 -21.77 19.69 -32.47
N GLU A 509 -22.79 20.26 -33.09
CA GLU A 509 -24.00 20.73 -32.41
C GLU A 509 -24.74 19.57 -31.72
N LEU A 510 -24.83 18.41 -32.39
CA LEU A 510 -25.43 17.19 -31.85
C LEU A 510 -24.74 16.73 -30.56
N VAL A 511 -23.42 16.88 -30.47
CA VAL A 511 -22.63 16.60 -29.26
C VAL A 511 -22.46 17.80 -28.33
N GLY A 512 -23.19 18.90 -28.54
CA GLY A 512 -23.18 20.06 -27.65
C GLY A 512 -21.89 20.89 -27.69
N LEU A 513 -21.21 20.91 -28.84
CA LEU A 513 -19.99 21.69 -29.09
C LEU A 513 -20.26 22.84 -30.09
N PRO A 514 -19.65 24.02 -29.92
CA PRO A 514 -19.76 25.11 -30.88
C PRO A 514 -19.03 24.77 -32.18
N ALA A 515 -19.54 25.28 -33.32
CA ALA A 515 -18.95 25.04 -34.65
C ALA A 515 -17.47 25.44 -34.74
N ALA A 516 -17.05 26.46 -33.96
CA ALA A 516 -15.66 26.91 -33.90
C ALA A 516 -14.65 25.84 -33.40
N ILE A 517 -15.11 24.73 -32.81
CA ILE A 517 -14.22 23.60 -32.46
C ILE A 517 -13.73 22.85 -33.71
N ALA A 518 -14.44 22.93 -34.85
CA ALA A 518 -14.05 22.26 -36.09
C ALA A 518 -12.63 22.64 -36.55
N ASP A 519 -12.21 23.88 -36.25
CA ASP A 519 -10.92 24.44 -36.67
C ASP A 519 -9.80 24.31 -35.61
N LYS A 520 -10.10 23.75 -34.43
CA LYS A 520 -9.14 23.62 -33.32
C LYS A 520 -8.36 22.30 -33.36
N TYR A 521 -7.09 22.34 -32.97
CA TYR A 521 -6.29 21.15 -32.77
C TYR A 521 -6.65 20.40 -31.48
N PRO A 522 -6.40 19.08 -31.39
CA PRO A 522 -6.72 18.30 -30.19
C PRO A 522 -6.16 18.87 -28.88
N HIS A 523 -4.96 19.44 -28.90
CA HIS A 523 -4.33 20.04 -27.71
C HIS A 523 -4.93 21.40 -27.30
N GLU A 524 -5.79 21.99 -28.14
CA GLU A 524 -6.45 23.27 -27.90
C GLU A 524 -7.87 23.12 -27.32
N ILE A 525 -8.30 21.88 -27.07
CA ILE A 525 -9.61 21.54 -26.51
C ILE A 525 -9.45 20.64 -25.27
N SER A 526 -10.34 20.80 -24.29
CA SER A 526 -10.35 20.04 -23.04
C SER A 526 -10.64 18.55 -23.28
N GLY A 527 -10.26 17.68 -22.33
CA GLY A 527 -10.52 16.23 -22.43
C GLY A 527 -12.00 15.90 -22.66
N GLY A 528 -12.92 16.63 -22.03
CA GLY A 528 -14.37 16.45 -22.24
C GLY A 528 -14.85 16.94 -23.62
N GLU A 529 -14.20 17.95 -24.20
CA GLU A 529 -14.45 18.35 -25.59
C GLU A 529 -13.87 17.31 -26.57
N GLN A 530 -12.68 16.76 -26.31
CA GLN A 530 -12.09 15.69 -27.13
C GLN A 530 -13.00 14.46 -27.18
N GLN A 531 -13.53 14.00 -26.05
CA GLN A 531 -14.45 12.86 -26.01
C GLN A 531 -15.75 13.11 -26.79
N ARG A 532 -16.29 14.34 -26.73
CA ARG A 532 -17.47 14.72 -27.51
C ARG A 532 -17.16 14.77 -29.01
N VAL A 533 -16.00 15.26 -29.42
CA VAL A 533 -15.54 15.21 -30.82
C VAL A 533 -15.39 13.76 -31.30
N VAL A 534 -14.82 12.88 -30.48
CA VAL A 534 -14.70 11.45 -30.81
C VAL A 534 -16.07 10.79 -30.94
N SER A 535 -17.01 11.12 -30.06
CA SER A 535 -18.40 10.66 -30.14
C SER A 535 -19.07 11.14 -31.43
N ALA A 536 -18.92 12.43 -31.78
CA ALA A 536 -19.44 13.02 -33.02
C ALA A 536 -18.92 12.29 -34.27
N ARG A 537 -17.62 11.95 -34.26
CA ARG A 537 -17.00 11.15 -35.33
C ARG A 537 -17.61 9.76 -35.47
N ALA A 538 -17.81 9.07 -34.35
CA ALA A 538 -18.44 7.76 -34.34
C ALA A 538 -19.90 7.83 -34.81
N ILE A 539 -20.63 8.89 -34.46
CA ILE A 539 -22.02 9.11 -34.89
C ILE A 539 -22.12 9.47 -36.37
N GLY A 540 -21.14 10.21 -36.90
CA GLY A 540 -21.13 10.68 -38.29
C GLY A 540 -21.19 9.57 -39.34
N VAL A 541 -20.77 8.35 -38.99
CA VAL A 541 -20.89 7.16 -39.85
C VAL A 541 -22.21 6.40 -39.69
N GLN A 542 -23.18 6.98 -38.98
CA GLN A 542 -24.52 6.43 -38.72
C GLN A 542 -24.50 4.95 -38.30
N PRO A 543 -23.87 4.61 -37.17
CA PRO A 543 -23.76 3.22 -36.71
C PRO A 543 -25.07 2.74 -36.07
N ASP A 544 -25.37 1.45 -36.22
CA ASP A 544 -26.47 0.81 -35.49
C ASP A 544 -26.12 0.58 -34.01
N VAL A 545 -24.82 0.39 -33.72
CA VAL A 545 -24.26 0.15 -32.37
C VAL A 545 -22.97 0.94 -32.17
N ILE A 546 -22.81 1.57 -31.00
CA ILE A 546 -21.55 2.20 -30.55
C ILE A 546 -21.08 1.53 -29.27
N ILE A 547 -19.80 1.14 -29.23
CA ILE A 547 -19.13 0.64 -28.02
C ILE A 547 -18.31 1.78 -27.42
N PHE A 548 -18.60 2.13 -26.18
CA PHE A 548 -17.89 3.13 -25.39
C PHE A 548 -16.98 2.41 -24.40
N ASP A 549 -15.67 2.44 -24.65
CA ASP A 549 -14.66 1.90 -23.75
C ASP A 549 -14.05 3.02 -22.90
N GLU A 550 -14.34 2.99 -21.61
CA GLU A 550 -13.95 4.01 -20.62
C GLU A 550 -14.22 5.45 -21.04
N ALA A 551 -15.29 5.69 -21.80
CA ALA A 551 -15.55 6.97 -22.47
C ALA A 551 -15.84 8.17 -21.56
N THR A 552 -15.73 8.01 -20.24
CA THR A 552 -15.86 9.08 -19.22
C THR A 552 -14.71 9.06 -18.20
N SER A 553 -13.71 8.20 -18.37
CA SER A 553 -12.55 8.16 -17.48
C SER A 553 -11.73 9.45 -17.63
N ALA A 554 -11.03 9.84 -16.57
CA ALA A 554 -10.21 11.07 -16.49
C ALA A 554 -10.95 12.42 -16.60
N LEU A 555 -12.28 12.45 -16.51
CA LEU A 555 -13.08 13.69 -16.43
C LEU A 555 -13.61 13.95 -15.02
N ASP A 556 -13.84 15.22 -14.69
CA ASP A 556 -14.51 15.57 -13.44
C ASP A 556 -15.99 15.16 -13.44
N VAL A 557 -16.53 14.88 -12.26
CA VAL A 557 -17.89 14.35 -12.05
C VAL A 557 -18.99 15.22 -12.69
N SER A 558 -18.81 16.55 -12.75
CA SER A 558 -19.75 17.46 -13.40
C SER A 558 -19.73 17.32 -14.92
N ILE A 559 -18.55 17.28 -15.55
CA ILE A 559 -18.44 17.09 -17.01
C ILE A 559 -18.94 15.69 -17.41
N GLN A 560 -18.68 14.66 -16.61
CA GLN A 560 -19.20 13.31 -16.85
C GLN A 560 -20.73 13.29 -16.97
N GLN A 561 -21.45 13.93 -16.04
CA GLN A 561 -22.92 14.01 -16.10
C GLN A 561 -23.43 14.73 -17.34
N GLN A 562 -22.76 15.81 -17.76
CA GLN A 562 -23.11 16.54 -18.98
C GLN A 562 -22.97 15.66 -20.22
N ILE A 563 -21.89 14.88 -20.32
CA ILE A 563 -21.64 13.95 -21.43
C ILE A 563 -22.67 12.81 -21.43
N LEU A 564 -23.06 12.29 -20.26
CA LEU A 564 -24.04 11.21 -20.20
C LEU A 564 -25.44 11.64 -20.62
N HIS A 565 -25.88 12.81 -20.16
CA HIS A 565 -27.15 13.40 -20.58
C HIS A 565 -27.19 13.63 -22.09
N LEU A 566 -26.05 14.08 -22.65
CA LEU A 566 -25.87 14.24 -24.08
C LEU A 566 -26.00 12.89 -24.83
N LEU A 567 -25.27 11.86 -24.39
CA LEU A 567 -25.32 10.54 -25.02
C LEU A 567 -26.74 9.95 -24.96
N VAL A 568 -27.45 10.07 -23.83
CA VAL A 568 -28.85 9.64 -23.72
C VAL A 568 -29.76 10.36 -24.71
N ARG A 569 -29.55 11.66 -24.92
CA ARG A 569 -30.29 12.44 -25.92
C ARG A 569 -30.01 11.93 -27.33
N VAL A 570 -28.74 11.85 -27.72
CA VAL A 570 -28.31 11.40 -29.06
C VAL A 570 -28.83 10.00 -29.37
N ARG A 571 -28.77 9.07 -28.40
CA ARG A 571 -29.32 7.72 -28.52
C ARG A 571 -30.80 7.73 -28.90
N LYS A 572 -31.59 8.57 -28.21
CA LYS A 572 -33.03 8.67 -28.45
C LYS A 572 -33.35 9.29 -29.80
N GLU A 573 -32.61 10.33 -30.20
CA GLU A 573 -32.82 11.04 -31.46
C GLU A 573 -32.40 10.22 -32.68
N MET A 574 -31.32 9.44 -32.56
CA MET A 574 -30.72 8.72 -33.69
C MET A 574 -31.05 7.22 -33.72
N GLY A 575 -31.69 6.68 -32.68
CA GLY A 575 -32.05 5.24 -32.62
C GLY A 575 -30.85 4.29 -32.45
N ILE A 576 -29.69 4.80 -32.03
CA ILE A 576 -28.43 4.05 -31.92
C ILE A 576 -28.43 3.20 -30.64
N SER A 577 -27.91 1.98 -30.69
CA SER A 577 -27.69 1.16 -29.50
C SER A 577 -26.29 1.40 -28.90
N TYR A 578 -26.17 1.48 -27.58
CA TYR A 578 -24.89 1.71 -26.91
C TYR A 578 -24.49 0.50 -26.06
N ILE A 579 -23.20 0.18 -26.08
CA ILE A 579 -22.54 -0.74 -25.15
C ILE A 579 -21.51 0.08 -24.40
N PHE A 580 -21.67 0.23 -23.08
CA PHE A 580 -20.67 0.91 -22.24
C PHE A 580 -19.82 -0.10 -21.49
N ILE A 581 -18.51 0.14 -21.51
CA ILE A 581 -17.49 -0.54 -20.72
C ILE A 581 -16.91 0.56 -19.81
N SER A 582 -17.18 0.49 -18.51
CA SER A 582 -16.77 1.51 -17.54
C SER A 582 -16.69 0.90 -16.14
N HIS A 583 -15.78 1.42 -15.33
CA HIS A 583 -15.63 1.08 -13.92
C HIS A 583 -16.47 1.99 -12.98
N ASP A 584 -17.15 3.02 -13.50
CA ASP A 584 -17.94 4.01 -12.72
C ASP A 584 -19.45 3.71 -12.72
N LEU A 585 -20.01 3.47 -11.53
CA LEU A 585 -21.42 3.10 -11.33
C LEU A 585 -22.41 4.25 -11.62
N ALA A 586 -22.03 5.50 -11.34
CA ALA A 586 -22.90 6.67 -11.57
C ALA A 586 -23.16 6.87 -13.07
N VAL A 587 -22.15 6.56 -13.88
CA VAL A 587 -22.17 6.62 -15.34
C VAL A 587 -23.11 5.55 -15.92
N VAL A 588 -23.00 4.31 -15.45
CA VAL A 588 -23.77 3.17 -15.95
C VAL A 588 -25.26 3.27 -15.63
N GLN A 589 -25.63 3.83 -14.47
CA GLN A 589 -27.03 3.94 -14.06
C GLN A 589 -27.86 4.94 -14.89
N GLN A 590 -27.24 5.96 -15.48
CA GLN A 590 -27.94 7.01 -16.22
C GLN A 590 -28.33 6.61 -17.66
N VAL A 591 -27.64 5.63 -18.29
CA VAL A 591 -27.72 5.39 -19.75
C VAL A 591 -28.58 4.19 -20.18
N ARG A 592 -29.33 3.55 -19.26
CA ARG A 592 -30.11 2.30 -19.45
C ARG A 592 -30.59 1.99 -20.89
N ARG A 593 -30.11 0.88 -21.47
CA ARG A 593 -30.92 -0.23 -22.04
C ARG A 593 -30.14 -1.50 -22.44
N VAL A 594 -28.80 -1.48 -22.52
CA VAL A 594 -27.91 -2.68 -22.41
C VAL A 594 -26.58 -2.21 -21.80
N ALA A 595 -26.10 -2.84 -20.72
CA ALA A 595 -24.84 -2.50 -20.08
C ALA A 595 -24.17 -3.76 -19.48
N LEU A 596 -22.88 -3.96 -19.78
CA LEU A 596 -21.98 -4.90 -19.09
C LEU A 596 -21.35 -4.15 -17.91
N ARG A 597 -21.41 -4.74 -16.72
CA ARG A 597 -20.93 -4.18 -15.46
C ARG A 597 -19.63 -4.86 -15.04
N LEU A 598 -18.57 -4.08 -14.82
CA LEU A 598 -17.51 -4.41 -13.86
C LEU A 598 -17.64 -3.40 -12.71
N CYS A 599 -17.88 -3.85 -11.49
CA CYS A 599 -17.91 -2.96 -10.32
C CYS A 599 -17.20 -3.59 -9.12
N THR A 600 -16.14 -2.94 -8.67
CA THR A 600 -15.71 -2.89 -7.26
C THR A 600 -16.36 -1.68 -6.56
N ARG A 601 -16.32 -1.62 -5.23
CA ARG A 601 -17.25 -0.87 -4.36
C ARG A 601 -16.48 0.10 -3.45
N GLU A 602 -17.05 1.28 -3.09
CA GLU A 602 -17.01 1.82 -1.71
C GLU A 602 -18.12 2.87 -1.37
N ARG A 603 -18.80 2.60 -0.22
CA ARG A 603 -19.33 3.41 0.93
C ARG A 603 -19.96 4.82 0.72
N SER A 604 -20.98 5.31 1.44
CA SER A 604 -21.95 4.88 2.49
C SER A 604 -22.96 6.03 2.73
N LEU A 605 -24.18 5.80 3.29
CA LEU A 605 -24.89 6.73 4.19
C LEU A 605 -26.17 6.11 4.83
N LYS A 606 -26.36 6.44 6.11
CA LYS A 606 -27.30 5.93 7.13
C LYS A 606 -28.79 6.12 6.77
N CYS A 607 -29.69 5.25 7.28
CA CYS A 607 -30.74 5.61 8.27
C CYS A 607 -31.87 4.57 8.54
N TRP A 608 -31.98 4.17 9.83
CA TRP A 608 -33.15 3.81 10.66
C TRP A 608 -33.82 2.40 10.63
N LYS A 609 -33.87 1.82 11.85
CA LYS A 609 -34.79 0.77 12.33
C LYS A 609 -36.25 1.24 12.29
N VAL A 610 -37.21 0.34 12.01
CA VAL A 610 -38.41 0.06 12.84
C VAL A 610 -38.88 -1.39 12.57
N ARG A 611 -39.24 -2.10 13.64
CA ARG A 611 -39.80 -3.47 13.71
C ARG A 611 -41.17 -3.61 13.04
N SER A 612 -41.46 -4.78 12.46
CA SER A 612 -42.32 -5.84 13.05
C SER A 612 -42.21 -7.09 12.19
#